data_AF-A0A7W1IBM3-F1
#
_entry.id   AF-A0A7W1IBM3-F1
#
_cell.length_a   1.000
_cell.length_b   1.000
_cell.length_c   1.000
_cell.angle_alpha   90.00
_cell.angle_beta   90.00
_cell.angle_gamma   90.00
#
_symmetry.space_group_name_H-M   'P 1'
#
loop_
_entity.id
_entity.type
_entity.pdbx_description
1 polymer ?
#
loop_
_entity_poly.entity_id
_entity_poly.type
_entity_poly.pdbx_seq_one_letter_code
_entity_poly.pdbx_strand_id
1 'polypeptide(L)'
;MLWLALFAAAEIIYVLQRGGRILVVLTGLLVVFRASRLLIGDDPRFTAAYEMTNNLFFALAAAALIISKGPRLHRQIVTFLGVSIPVMIGQLIGWPDWLHAIRTDAHGEGIEGTQMMQTLFNPDKEAGYTTIQSRPAGLLHANNFLSVVILFAMAIQFGRSRGRNLSRGDVFLVAVMVLAMAKIAYLAFIVFTVVHLIWGTSDQKALFGKRWVLALSFLTIFYFFFPGVFLYDLSPNNIYLNYAVRVADLRAAISGISDIQVGITGIGGEQLFWQGYNAGSESGYAAIAQSLKLLAPIFLIGAVVFFRRLSVLREGSPEIVAMARNGFVILILAPLVTSFFGNPFFSFAMGPVFCPWLVYHFADHMHGAAHPKHAYI
;
A
#
# COMPACT_ATOMS: atom_id res chain seq x y z
N MET A 1 -14.88 9.11 -11.46
CA MET A 1 -13.74 8.16 -11.60
C MET A 1 -14.00 6.79 -10.97
N LEU A 2 -14.62 6.68 -9.77
CA LEU A 2 -14.86 5.39 -9.09
C LEU A 2 -15.59 4.34 -9.95
N TRP A 3 -16.62 4.74 -10.71
CA TRP A 3 -17.39 3.82 -11.57
C TRP A 3 -16.58 3.21 -12.71
N LEU A 4 -15.65 3.96 -13.31
CA LEU A 4 -14.74 3.43 -14.34
C LEU A 4 -13.78 2.39 -13.74
N ALA A 5 -13.25 2.65 -12.54
CA ALA A 5 -12.39 1.70 -11.83
C ALA A 5 -13.17 0.42 -11.47
N LEU A 6 -14.42 0.56 -11.02
CA LEU A 6 -15.32 -0.56 -10.76
C LEU A 6 -15.61 -1.36 -12.03
N PHE A 7 -15.89 -0.70 -13.15
CA PHE A 7 -16.12 -1.38 -14.43
C PHE A 7 -14.88 -2.17 -14.88
N ALA A 8 -13.69 -1.57 -14.79
CA ALA A 8 -12.45 -2.25 -15.12
C ALA A 8 -12.20 -3.47 -14.20
N ALA A 9 -12.43 -3.33 -12.89
CA ALA A 9 -12.33 -4.45 -11.95
C ALA A 9 -13.36 -5.55 -12.26
N ALA A 10 -14.56 -5.19 -12.72
CA ALA A 10 -15.63 -6.11 -13.09
C ALA A 10 -15.22 -6.92 -14.32
N GLU A 11 -14.70 -6.23 -15.34
CA GLU A 11 -14.17 -6.84 -16.56
C GLU A 11 -13.02 -7.80 -16.24
N ILE A 12 -12.08 -7.39 -15.39
CA ILE A 12 -10.97 -8.23 -14.94
C ILE A 12 -11.49 -9.51 -14.28
N ILE A 13 -12.43 -9.41 -13.34
CA ILE A 13 -13.02 -10.58 -12.66
C ILE A 13 -13.75 -11.45 -13.69
N TYR A 14 -14.59 -10.85 -14.54
CA TYR A 14 -15.38 -11.57 -15.54
C TYR A 14 -14.50 -12.37 -16.52
N VAL A 15 -13.52 -11.69 -17.13
CA VAL A 15 -12.65 -12.25 -18.17
C VAL A 15 -11.71 -13.31 -17.60
N LEU A 16 -11.14 -13.06 -16.42
CA LEU A 16 -10.07 -13.91 -15.88
C LEU A 16 -10.60 -15.06 -15.02
N GLN A 17 -11.74 -14.90 -14.34
CA GLN A 17 -12.30 -15.97 -13.51
C GLN A 17 -13.32 -16.83 -14.24
N ARG A 18 -13.90 -16.37 -15.37
CA ARG A 18 -15.04 -17.03 -16.06
C ARG A 18 -16.25 -17.36 -15.16
N GLY A 19 -16.25 -16.88 -13.92
CA GLY A 19 -17.22 -17.16 -12.88
C GLY A 19 -18.16 -15.99 -12.69
N GLY A 20 -19.18 -15.87 -13.55
CA GLY A 20 -20.15 -14.78 -13.48
C GLY A 20 -20.88 -14.67 -12.13
N ARG A 21 -20.97 -15.76 -11.35
CA ARG A 21 -21.70 -15.79 -10.06
C ARG A 21 -21.11 -14.84 -9.01
N ILE A 22 -19.78 -14.85 -8.81
CA ILE A 22 -19.14 -13.97 -7.81
C ILE A 22 -19.33 -12.50 -8.21
N LEU A 23 -19.13 -12.22 -9.50
CA LEU A 23 -19.32 -10.87 -10.04
C LEU A 23 -20.76 -10.39 -9.87
N VAL A 24 -21.75 -11.23 -10.18
CA VAL A 24 -23.18 -10.91 -10.03
C VAL A 24 -23.52 -10.66 -8.57
N VAL A 25 -23.04 -11.50 -7.64
CA VAL A 25 -23.27 -11.31 -6.21
C VAL A 25 -22.68 -9.99 -5.72
N LEU A 26 -21.41 -9.70 -6.04
CA LEU A 26 -20.77 -8.48 -5.57
C LEU A 26 -21.38 -7.22 -6.20
N THR A 27 -21.70 -7.27 -7.50
CA THR A 27 -22.38 -6.15 -8.18
C THR A 27 -23.77 -5.93 -7.61
N GLY A 28 -24.53 -7.01 -7.36
CA GLY A 28 -25.83 -6.94 -6.70
C GLY A 28 -25.75 -6.33 -5.31
N LEU A 29 -24.78 -6.74 -4.49
CA LEU A 29 -24.54 -6.16 -3.16
C LEU A 29 -24.17 -4.67 -3.25
N LEU A 30 -23.30 -4.27 -4.19
CA LEU A 30 -22.96 -2.86 -4.40
C LEU A 30 -24.20 -2.02 -4.74
N VAL A 31 -25.05 -2.52 -5.64
CA VAL A 31 -26.30 -1.84 -6.03
C VAL A 31 -27.26 -1.77 -4.85
N VAL A 32 -27.46 -2.87 -4.12
CA VAL A 32 -28.34 -2.91 -2.95
C VAL A 32 -27.86 -1.94 -1.87
N PHE A 33 -26.59 -1.97 -1.49
CA PHE A 33 -26.09 -1.06 -0.45
C PHE A 33 -26.09 0.40 -0.91
N ARG A 34 -25.83 0.68 -2.19
CA ARG A 34 -25.95 2.04 -2.72
C ARG A 34 -27.40 2.53 -2.70
N ALA A 35 -28.35 1.68 -3.09
CA ALA A 35 -29.78 2.00 -3.04
C ALA A 35 -30.25 2.19 -1.60
N SER A 36 -29.83 1.34 -0.66
CA SER A 36 -30.13 1.49 0.77
C SER A 36 -29.62 2.81 1.34
N ARG A 37 -28.42 3.26 0.95
CA ARG A 37 -27.91 4.59 1.35
C ARG A 37 -28.76 5.74 0.80
N LEU A 38 -29.28 5.61 -0.42
CA LEU A 38 -30.16 6.63 -1.01
C LEU A 38 -31.54 6.66 -0.33
N LEU A 39 -32.05 5.51 0.12
CA LEU A 39 -33.40 5.38 0.70
C LEU A 39 -33.43 5.67 2.21
N ILE A 40 -32.39 5.23 2.95
CA ILE A 40 -32.34 5.26 4.42
C ILE A 40 -31.41 6.39 4.91
N GLY A 41 -30.67 7.04 4.00
CA GLY A 41 -29.64 8.03 4.31
C GLY A 41 -28.27 7.39 4.55
N ASP A 42 -27.28 8.21 4.90
CA ASP A 42 -25.90 7.80 5.17
C ASP A 42 -25.74 7.11 6.54
N ASP A 43 -26.54 6.07 6.81
CA ASP A 43 -26.34 5.20 7.96
C ASP A 43 -24.93 4.56 7.89
N PRO A 44 -24.13 4.65 8.96
CA PRO A 44 -22.76 4.14 8.98
C PRO A 44 -22.63 2.66 8.61
N ARG A 45 -23.64 1.84 8.90
CA ARG A 45 -23.63 0.40 8.60
C ARG A 45 -23.74 0.13 7.11
N PHE A 46 -24.62 0.85 6.40
CA PHE A 46 -24.75 0.70 4.95
C PHE A 46 -23.55 1.30 4.22
N THR A 47 -22.97 2.38 4.73
CA THR A 47 -21.72 2.95 4.22
C THR A 47 -20.57 1.94 4.37
N ALA A 48 -20.37 1.39 5.56
CA ALA A 48 -19.34 0.40 5.82
C ALA A 48 -19.51 -0.88 4.96
N ALA A 49 -20.76 -1.38 4.83
CA ALA A 49 -21.05 -2.55 3.99
C ALA A 49 -20.79 -2.28 2.50
N TYR A 50 -21.17 -1.11 2.00
CA TYR A 50 -20.89 -0.68 0.63
C TYR A 50 -19.38 -0.64 0.36
N GLU A 51 -18.62 -0.01 1.25
CA GLU A 51 -17.17 0.14 1.11
C GLU A 51 -16.43 -1.19 1.25
N MET A 52 -16.85 -2.08 2.15
CA MET A 52 -16.29 -3.43 2.23
C MET A 52 -16.52 -4.22 0.96
N THR A 53 -17.73 -4.14 0.39
CA THR A 53 -18.06 -4.82 -0.86
C THR A 53 -17.20 -4.27 -2.01
N ASN A 54 -17.06 -2.95 -2.08
CA ASN A 54 -16.20 -2.26 -3.03
C ASN A 54 -14.73 -2.69 -2.88
N ASN A 55 -14.24 -2.79 -1.65
CA ASN A 55 -12.88 -3.20 -1.34
C ASN A 55 -12.63 -4.66 -1.74
N LEU A 56 -13.58 -5.55 -1.43
CA LEU A 56 -13.52 -6.95 -1.85
C LEU A 56 -13.49 -7.08 -3.37
N PHE A 57 -14.22 -6.22 -4.08
CA PHE A 57 -14.23 -6.16 -5.54
C PHE A 57 -12.84 -5.91 -6.12
N PHE A 58 -12.16 -4.85 -5.66
CA PHE A 58 -10.81 -4.52 -6.11
C PHE A 58 -9.77 -5.56 -5.69
N ALA A 59 -9.89 -6.12 -4.48
CA ALA A 59 -8.98 -7.16 -4.01
C ALA A 59 -9.10 -8.44 -4.84
N LEU A 60 -10.31 -8.85 -5.21
CA LEU A 60 -10.53 -10.02 -6.06
C LEU A 60 -10.05 -9.79 -7.50
N ALA A 61 -10.23 -8.59 -8.05
CA ALA A 61 -9.68 -8.23 -9.35
C ALA A 61 -8.15 -8.33 -9.36
N ALA A 62 -7.49 -7.78 -8.34
CA ALA A 62 -6.04 -7.88 -8.17
C ALA A 62 -5.57 -9.33 -8.04
N ALA A 63 -6.25 -10.12 -7.20
CA ALA A 63 -5.94 -11.53 -7.01
C ALA A 63 -6.08 -12.33 -8.32
N ALA A 64 -7.12 -12.06 -9.12
CA ALA A 64 -7.31 -12.66 -10.44
C ALA A 64 -6.16 -12.30 -11.39
N LEU A 65 -5.73 -11.04 -11.42
CA LEU A 65 -4.59 -10.59 -12.22
C LEU A 65 -3.28 -11.23 -11.78
N ILE A 66 -3.02 -11.35 -10.48
CA ILE A 66 -1.81 -11.98 -9.94
C ILE A 66 -1.73 -13.44 -10.40
N ILE A 67 -2.82 -14.19 -10.28
CA ILE A 67 -2.88 -15.61 -10.63
C ILE A 67 -2.73 -15.81 -12.14
N SER A 68 -3.49 -15.06 -12.95
CA SER A 68 -3.60 -15.32 -14.39
C SER A 68 -2.57 -14.57 -15.25
N LYS A 69 -2.11 -13.39 -14.80
CA LYS A 69 -1.24 -12.46 -15.55
C LYS A 69 -0.09 -11.90 -14.69
N GLY A 70 0.31 -12.60 -13.62
CA GLY A 70 1.35 -12.18 -12.68
C GLY A 70 2.63 -11.62 -13.32
N PRO A 71 3.23 -12.24 -14.34
CA PRO A 71 4.41 -11.70 -15.02
C PRO A 71 4.18 -10.34 -15.72
N ARG A 72 2.98 -10.13 -16.29
CA ARG A 72 2.64 -8.84 -16.93
C ARG A 72 2.43 -7.75 -15.88
N LEU A 73 1.69 -8.06 -14.82
CA LEU A 73 1.48 -7.15 -13.69
C LEU A 73 2.82 -6.74 -13.06
N HIS A 74 3.70 -7.71 -12.83
CA HIS A 74 5.05 -7.47 -12.32
C HIS A 74 5.85 -6.51 -13.22
N ARG A 75 5.85 -6.74 -14.54
CA ARG A 75 6.52 -5.86 -15.50
C ARG A 75 5.96 -4.44 -15.45
N GLN A 76 4.64 -4.29 -15.42
CA GLN A 76 3.98 -2.98 -15.34
C GLN A 76 4.37 -2.22 -14.07
N ILE A 77 4.41 -2.89 -12.91
CA ILE A 77 4.84 -2.29 -11.65
C ILE A 77 6.31 -1.86 -11.71
N VAL A 78 7.20 -2.71 -12.23
CA VAL A 78 8.62 -2.37 -12.37
C VAL A 78 8.82 -1.19 -13.32
N THR A 79 8.10 -1.15 -14.44
CA THR A 79 8.12 -0.01 -15.36
C THR A 79 7.62 1.25 -14.68
N PHE A 80 6.49 1.18 -13.97
CA PHE A 80 5.93 2.31 -13.23
C PHE A 80 6.93 2.88 -12.21
N LEU A 81 7.59 2.01 -11.42
CA LEU A 81 8.62 2.43 -10.47
C LEU A 81 9.82 3.07 -11.18
N GLY A 82 10.27 2.48 -12.28
CA GLY A 82 11.39 3.02 -13.07
C GLY A 82 11.10 4.42 -13.62
N VAL A 83 9.89 4.66 -14.15
CA VAL A 83 9.48 5.97 -14.66
C VAL A 83 9.21 6.97 -13.53
N SER A 84 8.84 6.50 -12.33
CA SER A 84 8.61 7.37 -11.18
C SER A 84 9.91 8.00 -10.64
N ILE A 85 11.05 7.31 -10.73
CA ILE A 85 12.35 7.80 -10.22
C ILE A 85 12.72 9.20 -10.74
N PRO A 86 12.79 9.46 -12.06
CA PRO A 86 13.16 10.80 -12.55
C PRO A 86 12.15 11.87 -12.12
N VAL A 87 10.85 11.53 -12.06
CA VAL A 87 9.82 12.44 -11.56
C VAL A 87 10.05 12.77 -10.09
N MET A 88 10.36 11.78 -9.26
CA MET A 88 10.64 11.97 -7.83
C MET A 88 11.89 12.81 -7.60
N ILE A 89 12.93 12.63 -8.43
CA ILE A 89 14.14 13.45 -8.37
C ILE A 89 13.81 14.91 -8.70
N GLY A 90 13.04 15.18 -9.77
CA GLY A 90 12.60 16.53 -10.09
C GLY A 90 11.75 17.17 -9.00
N GLN A 91 10.81 16.40 -8.42
CA GLN A 91 10.00 16.82 -7.28
C GLN A 91 10.86 17.14 -6.04
N LEU A 92 11.93 16.39 -5.77
CA LEU A 92 12.83 16.69 -4.67
C LEU A 92 13.58 18.00 -4.94
N ILE A 93 14.19 18.13 -6.12
CA ILE A 93 14.94 19.32 -6.54
C ILE A 93 14.08 20.58 -6.48
N GLY A 94 12.77 20.46 -6.69
CA GLY A 94 11.84 21.58 -6.81
C GLY A 94 11.71 22.07 -8.24
N TRP A 95 12.08 21.27 -9.24
CA TRP A 95 12.04 21.66 -10.65
C TRP A 95 11.85 20.46 -11.59
N PRO A 96 11.07 20.60 -12.68
CA PRO A 96 10.19 21.73 -13.02
C PRO A 96 8.85 21.72 -12.26
N ASP A 97 8.24 22.89 -12.09
CA ASP A 97 7.02 23.11 -11.28
C ASP A 97 5.85 22.19 -11.65
N TRP A 98 5.70 21.86 -12.93
CA TRP A 98 4.61 20.98 -13.39
C TRP A 98 4.67 19.57 -12.77
N LEU A 99 5.85 19.10 -12.33
CA LEU A 99 5.95 17.82 -11.62
C LEU A 99 5.26 17.84 -10.25
N HIS A 100 5.16 19.02 -9.64
CA HIS A 100 4.44 19.22 -8.38
C HIS A 100 2.94 19.36 -8.60
N ALA A 101 2.53 19.89 -9.76
CA ALA A 101 1.12 20.01 -10.16
C ALA A 101 0.40 18.65 -10.33
N ILE A 102 1.15 17.56 -10.51
CA ILE A 102 0.59 16.19 -10.51
C ILE A 102 0.00 15.83 -9.14
N ARG A 103 0.43 16.52 -8.09
CA ARG A 103 0.07 16.21 -6.72
C ARG A 103 -1.15 16.98 -6.26
N THR A 104 -2.15 16.25 -5.76
CA THR A 104 -3.38 16.88 -5.24
C THR A 104 -3.15 17.47 -3.85
N ASP A 105 -2.16 16.97 -3.08
CA ASP A 105 -1.77 17.63 -1.83
C ASP A 105 -1.14 19.01 -2.08
N ALA A 106 -0.68 19.32 -3.31
CA ALA A 106 -0.25 20.66 -3.70
C ALA A 106 -1.38 21.68 -3.91
N HIS A 107 -2.64 21.25 -3.85
CA HIS A 107 -3.82 22.08 -4.13
C HIS A 107 -4.73 22.22 -2.89
N GLY A 108 -4.25 21.85 -1.71
CA GLY A 108 -4.97 22.05 -0.45
C GLY A 108 -4.95 23.51 0.00
N GLU A 109 -5.97 23.92 0.77
CA GLU A 109 -6.00 25.24 1.40
C GLU A 109 -4.71 25.49 2.21
N GLY A 110 -4.05 26.62 1.96
CA GLY A 110 -2.79 27.01 2.61
C GLY A 110 -1.50 26.64 1.88
N ILE A 111 -1.60 25.98 0.71
CA ILE A 111 -0.43 25.55 -0.09
C ILE A 111 -0.30 26.36 -1.39
N GLU A 112 -1.36 27.05 -1.80
CA GLU A 112 -1.33 28.01 -2.92
C GLU A 112 -0.27 29.08 -2.68
N GLY A 113 0.75 29.12 -3.53
CA GLY A 113 1.87 30.07 -3.43
C GLY A 113 3.09 29.58 -2.64
N THR A 114 3.13 28.31 -2.19
CA THR A 114 4.36 27.75 -1.61
C THR A 114 5.46 27.65 -2.66
N GLN A 115 6.52 28.45 -2.48
CA GLN A 115 7.71 28.38 -3.32
C GLN A 115 8.47 27.09 -3.03
N MET A 116 8.71 26.29 -4.07
CA MET A 116 9.57 25.11 -3.96
C MET A 116 11.01 25.59 -3.80
N MET A 117 11.69 25.10 -2.76
CA MET A 117 13.07 25.53 -2.46
C MET A 117 14.08 24.61 -3.12
N GLN A 118 15.27 25.11 -3.45
CA GLN A 118 16.31 24.22 -3.97
C GLN A 118 16.84 23.32 -2.85
N THR A 119 16.63 22.00 -2.98
CA THR A 119 17.04 21.00 -1.97
C THR A 119 18.40 20.36 -2.26
N LEU A 120 18.84 20.44 -3.52
CA LEU A 120 20.06 19.78 -3.96
C LEU A 120 21.28 20.36 -3.23
N PHE A 121 22.00 19.50 -2.51
CA PHE A 121 23.14 19.83 -1.64
C PHE A 121 22.85 20.85 -0.54
N ASN A 122 21.58 21.13 -0.24
CA ASN A 122 21.22 22.06 0.81
C ASN A 122 21.21 21.35 2.18
N PRO A 123 22.10 21.71 3.13
CA PRO A 123 22.18 21.05 4.43
C PRO A 123 21.16 21.59 5.44
N ASP A 124 20.51 22.72 5.15
CA ASP A 124 19.59 23.36 6.10
C ASP A 124 18.34 22.49 6.29
N LYS A 125 18.16 21.99 7.51
CA LYS A 125 16.99 21.19 7.91
C LYS A 125 15.79 22.06 8.30
N GLU A 126 16.02 23.35 8.57
CA GLU A 126 15.05 24.33 9.08
C GLU A 126 14.49 25.22 7.97
N ALA A 127 14.95 25.01 6.73
CA ALA A 127 14.52 25.71 5.52
C ALA A 127 13.00 25.59 5.22
N GLY A 128 12.17 25.02 6.09
CA GLY A 128 10.72 25.01 5.90
C GLY A 128 10.27 24.14 4.72
N TYR A 129 10.96 23.03 4.46
CA TYR A 129 10.56 22.10 3.40
C TYR A 129 9.09 21.70 3.58
N THR A 130 8.28 21.98 2.56
CA THR A 130 6.89 21.52 2.55
C THR A 130 6.86 19.99 2.53
N THR A 131 5.84 19.39 3.14
CA THR A 131 5.66 17.92 3.08
C THR A 131 5.55 17.41 1.64
N ILE A 132 5.12 18.28 0.73
CA ILE A 132 5.09 18.04 -0.70
C ILE A 132 6.51 17.85 -1.23
N GLN A 133 7.42 18.76 -0.93
CA GLN A 133 8.76 18.66 -1.46
C GLN A 133 9.60 17.56 -0.80
N SER A 134 9.48 17.38 0.53
CA SER A 134 10.33 16.42 1.26
C SER A 134 9.99 14.95 0.95
N ARG A 135 8.74 14.68 0.54
CA ARG A 135 8.23 13.33 0.27
C ARG A 135 7.65 13.26 -1.14
N PRO A 136 8.47 13.03 -2.18
CA PRO A 136 8.00 12.95 -3.55
C PRO A 136 7.01 11.79 -3.72
N ALA A 137 6.03 11.99 -4.60
CA ALA A 137 4.98 11.01 -4.91
C ALA A 137 5.18 10.34 -6.28
N GLY A 138 6.18 10.78 -7.04
CA GLY A 138 6.43 10.30 -8.40
C GLY A 138 5.27 10.66 -9.31
N LEU A 139 4.76 9.67 -10.03
CA LEU A 139 3.60 9.82 -10.93
C LEU A 139 2.26 9.81 -10.19
N LEU A 140 2.24 9.72 -8.86
CA LEU A 140 1.01 9.71 -8.07
C LEU A 140 0.75 11.07 -7.45
N HIS A 141 -0.50 11.25 -7.05
CA HIS A 141 -0.99 12.51 -6.52
C HIS A 141 -0.62 12.76 -5.05
N ALA A 142 -0.19 11.73 -4.31
CA ALA A 142 0.26 11.85 -2.92
C ALA A 142 1.17 10.69 -2.49
N ASN A 143 2.05 10.96 -1.51
CA ASN A 143 3.08 10.02 -1.05
C ASN A 143 2.51 8.82 -0.27
N ASN A 144 1.38 8.98 0.41
CA ASN A 144 0.65 7.88 1.06
C ASN A 144 0.15 6.85 0.02
N PHE A 145 -0.32 7.28 -1.16
CA PHE A 145 -0.66 6.36 -2.25
C PHE A 145 0.58 5.66 -2.81
N LEU A 146 1.69 6.39 -3.00
CA LEU A 146 2.95 5.79 -3.43
C LEU A 146 3.43 4.73 -2.44
N SER A 147 3.27 4.97 -1.14
CA SER A 147 3.59 4.00 -0.10
C SER A 147 2.82 2.69 -0.28
N VAL A 148 1.52 2.75 -0.58
CA VAL A 148 0.70 1.55 -0.86
C VAL A 148 1.20 0.83 -2.12
N VAL A 149 1.59 1.56 -3.18
CA VAL A 149 2.19 0.96 -4.38
C VAL A 149 3.49 0.25 -4.04
N ILE A 150 4.35 0.87 -3.23
CA ILE A 150 5.62 0.29 -2.80
C ILE A 150 5.38 -1.01 -2.01
N LEU A 151 4.42 -1.02 -1.07
CA LEU A 151 4.04 -2.22 -0.32
C LEU A 151 3.57 -3.34 -1.26
N PHE A 152 2.70 -3.03 -2.22
CA PHE A 152 2.23 -3.98 -3.21
C PHE A 152 3.36 -4.52 -4.10
N ALA A 153 4.22 -3.63 -4.56
CA ALA A 153 5.40 -3.96 -5.35
C ALA A 153 6.36 -4.87 -4.57
N MET A 154 6.61 -4.59 -3.28
CA MET A 154 7.38 -5.47 -2.39
C MET A 154 6.76 -6.86 -2.31
N ALA A 155 5.43 -6.97 -2.12
CA ALA A 155 4.81 -8.28 -2.00
C ALA A 155 4.96 -9.14 -3.26
N ILE A 156 4.79 -8.55 -4.44
CA ILE A 156 4.97 -9.23 -5.72
C ILE A 156 6.45 -9.52 -5.97
N GLN A 157 7.32 -8.52 -5.84
CA GLN A 157 8.76 -8.62 -6.14
C GLN A 157 9.47 -9.62 -5.21
N PHE A 158 9.13 -9.63 -3.93
CA PHE A 158 9.71 -10.53 -2.94
C PHE A 158 9.06 -11.92 -2.99
N GLY A 159 7.80 -12.02 -3.40
CA GLY A 159 7.14 -13.31 -3.63
C GLY A 159 7.83 -14.14 -4.74
N ARG A 160 8.49 -13.47 -5.69
CA ARG A 160 9.25 -14.08 -6.80
C ARG A 160 10.75 -14.21 -6.51
N SER A 161 11.17 -14.24 -5.25
CA SER A 161 12.60 -14.15 -4.86
C SER A 161 13.40 -15.46 -4.90
N ARG A 162 12.74 -16.60 -5.06
CA ARG A 162 13.39 -17.92 -4.97
C ARG A 162 14.33 -18.15 -6.16
N GLY A 163 15.58 -18.53 -5.89
CA GLY A 163 16.57 -18.92 -6.91
C GLY A 163 17.00 -17.82 -7.88
N ARG A 164 16.67 -16.54 -7.61
CA ARG A 164 17.04 -15.42 -8.48
C ARG A 164 18.10 -14.52 -7.87
N ASN A 165 18.83 -13.83 -8.75
CA ASN A 165 19.71 -12.74 -8.37
C ASN A 165 18.98 -11.39 -8.27
N LEU A 166 19.74 -10.36 -7.90
CA LEU A 166 19.28 -8.97 -7.91
C LEU A 166 18.84 -8.60 -9.34
N SER A 167 17.63 -8.08 -9.46
CA SER A 167 17.02 -7.68 -10.72
C SER A 167 16.85 -6.17 -10.79
N ARG A 168 16.61 -5.63 -12.00
CA ARG A 168 16.25 -4.21 -12.19
C ARG A 168 15.05 -3.80 -11.34
N GLY A 169 14.10 -4.71 -11.13
CA GLY A 169 12.95 -4.47 -10.27
C GLY A 169 13.32 -4.24 -8.80
N ASP A 170 14.37 -4.89 -8.27
CA ASP A 170 14.85 -4.61 -6.91
C ASP A 170 15.53 -3.23 -6.84
N VAL A 171 16.28 -2.87 -7.88
CA VAL A 171 16.93 -1.54 -7.99
C VAL A 171 15.89 -0.43 -7.99
N PHE A 172 14.89 -0.52 -8.86
CA PHE A 172 13.85 0.52 -8.94
C PHE A 172 12.99 0.58 -7.69
N LEU A 173 12.63 -0.56 -7.11
CA LEU A 173 11.84 -0.60 -5.87
C LEU A 173 12.57 0.04 -4.70
N VAL A 174 13.85 -0.29 -4.52
CA VAL A 174 14.66 0.29 -3.42
C VAL A 174 14.92 1.78 -3.67
N ALA A 175 15.21 2.18 -4.91
CA ALA A 175 15.38 3.59 -5.27
C ALA A 175 14.12 4.41 -4.97
N VAL A 176 12.94 3.94 -5.39
CA VAL A 176 11.66 4.61 -5.10
C VAL A 176 11.36 4.62 -3.60
N MET A 177 11.62 3.52 -2.88
CA MET A 177 11.46 3.47 -1.42
C MET A 177 12.32 4.55 -0.73
N VAL A 178 13.57 4.70 -1.16
CA VAL A 178 14.49 5.70 -0.58
C VAL A 178 14.08 7.12 -0.96
N LEU A 179 13.83 7.38 -2.25
CA LEU A 179 13.42 8.70 -2.72
C LEU A 179 12.11 9.16 -2.08
N ALA A 180 11.16 8.25 -1.85
CA ALA A 180 9.88 8.57 -1.23
C ALA A 180 10.02 8.98 0.25
N MET A 181 11.13 8.63 0.90
CA MET A 181 11.38 8.75 2.35
C MET A 181 10.18 8.27 3.20
N ALA A 182 9.41 7.32 2.66
CA ALA A 182 8.18 6.88 3.28
C ALA A 182 8.49 5.91 4.44
N LYS A 183 8.29 6.38 5.67
CA LYS A 183 8.55 5.61 6.92
C LYS A 183 7.90 4.22 6.90
N ILE A 184 6.68 4.12 6.37
CA ILE A 184 6.00 2.84 6.24
C ILE A 184 6.68 1.89 5.25
N ALA A 185 7.25 2.39 4.16
CA ALA A 185 7.93 1.56 3.18
C ALA A 185 9.20 0.93 3.80
N TYR A 186 9.93 1.70 4.61
CA TYR A 186 11.05 1.16 5.40
C TYR A 186 10.59 0.14 6.45
N LEU A 187 9.52 0.43 7.19
CA LEU A 187 8.96 -0.52 8.15
C LEU A 187 8.54 -1.82 7.45
N ALA A 188 7.86 -1.73 6.30
CA ALA A 188 7.48 -2.87 5.49
C ALA A 188 8.70 -3.64 5.00
N PHE A 189 9.74 -2.96 4.51
CA PHE A 189 10.98 -3.61 4.09
C PHE A 189 11.66 -4.38 5.24
N ILE A 190 11.67 -3.82 6.45
CA ILE A 190 12.16 -4.49 7.66
C ILE A 190 11.32 -5.72 7.99
N VAL A 191 9.98 -5.59 8.03
CA VAL A 191 9.07 -6.70 8.34
C VAL A 191 9.19 -7.80 7.28
N PHE A 192 9.25 -7.46 5.99
CA PHE A 192 9.50 -8.41 4.91
C PHE A 192 10.85 -9.12 5.07
N THR A 193 11.89 -8.39 5.48
CA THR A 193 13.20 -8.98 5.77
C THR A 193 13.07 -10.03 6.87
N VAL A 194 12.46 -9.69 8.02
CA VAL A 194 12.27 -10.63 9.14
C VAL A 194 11.50 -11.87 8.69
N VAL A 195 10.38 -11.69 7.99
CA VAL A 195 9.55 -12.78 7.44
C VAL A 195 10.37 -13.73 6.56
N HIS A 196 11.20 -13.20 5.66
CA HIS A 196 12.02 -14.02 4.76
C HIS A 196 13.29 -14.58 5.42
N LEU A 197 13.83 -13.94 6.46
CA LEU A 197 14.91 -14.51 7.25
C LEU A 197 14.45 -15.74 8.06
N ILE A 198 13.22 -15.71 8.57
CA ILE A 198 12.62 -16.81 9.32
C ILE A 198 12.20 -17.96 8.38
N TRP A 199 11.45 -17.66 7.31
CA TRP A 199 10.83 -18.70 6.47
C TRP A 199 11.44 -18.89 5.07
N GLY A 200 12.41 -18.06 4.67
CA GLY A 200 13.00 -18.11 3.34
C GLY A 200 14.14 -19.13 3.20
N THR A 201 14.43 -19.52 1.96
CA THR A 201 15.58 -20.36 1.61
C THR A 201 16.90 -19.59 1.75
N SER A 202 18.04 -20.30 1.81
CA SER A 202 19.38 -19.67 1.90
C SER A 202 19.59 -18.58 0.83
N ASP A 203 19.23 -18.88 -0.41
CA ASP A 203 19.33 -17.92 -1.53
C ASP A 203 18.47 -16.67 -1.31
N GLN A 204 17.27 -16.82 -0.75
CA GLN A 204 16.41 -15.69 -0.43
C GLN A 204 17.05 -14.82 0.66
N LYS A 205 17.63 -15.42 1.70
CA LYS A 205 18.32 -14.69 2.77
C LYS A 205 19.51 -13.89 2.22
N ALA A 206 20.33 -14.52 1.37
CA ALA A 206 21.44 -13.85 0.70
C ALA A 206 20.97 -12.69 -0.19
N LEU A 207 19.88 -12.88 -0.94
CA LEU A 207 19.28 -11.83 -1.77
C LEU A 207 18.76 -10.65 -0.93
N PHE A 208 18.16 -10.91 0.23
CA PHE A 208 17.76 -9.84 1.15
C PHE A 208 18.97 -9.07 1.69
N GLY A 209 20.08 -9.75 2.00
CA GLY A 209 21.35 -9.08 2.32
C GLY A 209 21.80 -8.12 1.21
N LYS A 210 21.76 -8.56 -0.05
CA LYS A 210 22.07 -7.70 -1.22
C LYS A 210 21.12 -6.50 -1.32
N ARG A 211 19.83 -6.67 -1.03
CA ARG A 211 18.86 -5.55 -1.02
C ARG A 211 19.11 -4.56 0.11
N TRP A 212 19.56 -5.02 1.29
CA TRP A 212 19.97 -4.13 2.38
C TRP A 212 21.19 -3.31 2.00
N VAL A 213 22.21 -3.93 1.42
CA VAL A 213 23.38 -3.21 0.89
C VAL A 213 22.93 -2.15 -0.11
N LEU A 214 22.08 -2.52 -1.07
CA LEU A 214 21.52 -1.59 -2.05
C LEU A 214 20.73 -0.44 -1.40
N ALA A 215 19.91 -0.73 -0.39
CA ALA A 215 19.14 0.28 0.34
C ALA A 215 20.04 1.26 1.08
N LEU A 216 21.08 0.75 1.76
CA LEU A 216 22.08 1.58 2.42
C LEU A 216 22.86 2.43 1.42
N SER A 217 23.27 1.86 0.29
CA SER A 217 23.95 2.61 -0.78
C SER A 217 23.08 3.75 -1.30
N PHE A 218 21.81 3.49 -1.62
CA PHE A 218 20.89 4.55 -2.06
C PHE A 218 20.62 5.58 -0.97
N LEU A 219 20.54 5.17 0.30
CA LEU A 219 20.35 6.08 1.42
C LEU A 219 21.55 7.02 1.59
N THR A 220 22.78 6.50 1.45
CA THR A 220 24.00 7.31 1.47
C THR A 220 24.05 8.29 0.30
N ILE A 221 23.68 7.84 -0.91
CA ILE A 221 23.55 8.71 -2.08
C ILE A 221 22.51 9.81 -1.81
N PHE A 222 21.34 9.44 -1.28
CA PHE A 222 20.29 10.39 -0.95
C PHE A 222 20.75 11.43 0.07
N TYR A 223 21.43 11.02 1.15
CA TYR A 223 22.00 11.93 2.14
C TYR A 223 22.98 12.91 1.52
N PHE A 224 23.83 12.46 0.60
CA PHE A 224 24.80 13.34 -0.07
C PHE A 224 24.12 14.39 -0.94
N PHE A 225 23.10 14.01 -1.72
CA PHE A 225 22.42 14.93 -2.65
C PHE A 225 21.33 15.77 -1.97
N PHE A 226 20.69 15.29 -0.92
CA PHE A 226 19.57 15.96 -0.24
C PHE A 226 19.71 15.94 1.29
N PRO A 227 20.82 16.50 1.85
CA PRO A 227 21.13 16.35 3.27
C PRO A 227 20.08 16.98 4.19
N GLY A 228 19.57 18.18 3.87
CA GLY A 228 18.53 18.84 4.66
C GLY A 228 17.22 18.05 4.72
N VAL A 229 16.76 17.54 3.57
CA VAL A 229 15.56 16.70 3.48
C VAL A 229 15.74 15.40 4.28
N PHE A 230 16.90 14.76 4.16
CA PHE A 230 17.23 13.55 4.92
C PHE A 230 17.16 13.79 6.43
N LEU A 231 17.82 14.85 6.92
CA LEU A 231 17.83 15.20 8.34
C LEU A 231 16.43 15.57 8.85
N TYR A 232 15.63 16.26 8.04
CA TYR A 232 14.25 16.60 8.37
C TYR A 232 13.36 15.36 8.51
N ASP A 233 13.37 14.46 7.52
CA ASP A 233 12.47 13.30 7.50
C ASP A 233 12.83 12.21 8.51
N LEU A 234 14.13 12.08 8.84
CA LEU A 234 14.62 11.17 9.88
C LEU A 234 14.74 11.82 11.27
N SER A 235 14.36 13.09 11.42
CA SER A 235 14.38 13.72 12.74
C SER A 235 13.48 12.97 13.73
N PRO A 236 13.94 12.73 14.98
CA PRO A 236 13.15 12.06 16.01
C PRO A 236 11.78 12.70 16.24
N ASN A 237 11.71 14.04 16.20
CA ASN A 237 10.47 14.80 16.34
C ASN A 237 9.48 14.50 15.22
N ASN A 238 9.92 14.46 13.96
CA ASN A 238 9.04 14.14 12.84
C ASN A 238 8.58 12.68 12.89
N ILE A 239 9.43 11.75 13.33
CA ILE A 239 9.03 10.34 13.55
C ILE A 239 7.98 10.25 14.66
N TYR A 240 8.26 10.88 15.81
CA TYR A 240 7.36 10.92 16.95
C TYR A 240 6.01 11.54 16.60
N LEU A 241 6.00 12.69 15.93
CA LEU A 241 4.78 13.37 15.51
C LEU A 241 3.88 12.47 14.66
N ASN A 242 4.43 11.83 13.63
CA ASN A 242 3.67 10.93 12.75
C ASN A 242 3.07 9.73 13.51
N TYR A 243 3.77 9.23 14.52
CA TYR A 243 3.26 8.16 15.38
C TYR A 243 2.18 8.67 16.33
N ALA A 244 2.43 9.79 17.02
CA ALA A 244 1.55 10.37 18.02
C ALA A 244 0.19 10.78 17.44
N VAL A 245 0.16 11.39 16.24
CA VAL A 245 -1.11 11.72 15.54
C VAL A 245 -1.95 10.46 15.33
N ARG A 246 -1.36 9.38 14.81
CA ARG A 246 -2.08 8.12 14.52
C ARG A 246 -2.58 7.41 15.79
N VAL A 247 -1.80 7.49 16.88
CA VAL A 247 -2.21 6.93 18.18
C VAL A 247 -3.34 7.75 18.79
N ALA A 248 -3.28 9.08 18.70
CA ALA A 248 -4.35 9.95 19.17
C ALA A 248 -5.66 9.68 18.41
N ASP A 249 -5.58 9.56 17.08
CA ASP A 249 -6.70 9.19 16.21
C ASP A 249 -7.32 7.83 16.60
N LEU A 250 -6.49 6.81 16.80
CA LEU A 250 -6.94 5.48 17.23
C LEU A 250 -7.61 5.52 18.61
N ARG A 251 -7.04 6.26 19.57
CA ARG A 251 -7.62 6.40 20.91
C ARG A 251 -8.98 7.08 20.84
N ALA A 252 -9.10 8.16 20.08
CA ALA A 252 -10.37 8.87 19.90
C ALA A 252 -11.44 7.97 19.29
N ALA A 253 -11.09 7.21 18.25
CA ALA A 253 -11.97 6.23 17.62
C ALA A 253 -12.45 5.14 18.59
N ILE A 254 -11.57 4.62 19.44
CA ILE A 254 -11.93 3.61 20.46
C ILE A 254 -12.83 4.22 21.55
N SER A 255 -12.56 5.47 21.94
CA SER A 255 -13.34 6.20 22.94
C SER A 255 -14.70 6.70 22.42
N GLY A 256 -14.97 6.61 21.12
CA GLY A 256 -16.22 7.06 20.50
C GLY A 256 -16.34 8.58 20.39
N ILE A 257 -15.21 9.30 20.42
CA ILE A 257 -15.17 10.76 20.21
C ILE A 257 -15.16 11.03 18.71
N SER A 258 -16.02 11.93 18.22
CA SER A 258 -16.11 12.26 16.78
C SER A 258 -15.03 13.25 16.34
N ASP A 259 -14.76 14.26 17.17
CA ASP A 259 -13.88 15.39 16.84
C ASP A 259 -12.84 15.57 17.93
N ILE A 260 -11.57 15.66 17.53
CA ILE A 260 -10.48 15.84 18.48
C ILE A 260 -9.62 17.03 18.10
N GLN A 261 -9.24 17.82 19.10
CA GLN A 261 -8.12 18.75 19.00
C GLN A 261 -6.90 18.09 19.61
N VAL A 262 -5.83 17.96 18.83
CA VAL A 262 -4.61 17.30 19.28
C VAL A 262 -3.47 18.30 19.25
N GLY A 263 -2.97 18.62 20.45
CA GLY A 263 -1.71 19.32 20.65
C GLY A 263 -0.59 18.30 20.89
N ILE A 264 0.44 18.29 20.04
CA ILE A 264 1.60 17.42 20.20
C ILE A 264 2.82 18.28 20.45
N THR A 265 3.42 18.11 21.63
CA THR A 265 4.71 18.69 21.99
C THR A 265 5.84 17.73 21.61
N GLY A 266 6.90 18.26 21.04
CA GLY A 266 8.10 17.53 20.67
C GLY A 266 8.94 17.11 21.87
N ILE A 267 10.01 16.38 21.58
CA ILE A 267 10.90 15.84 22.61
C ILE A 267 11.61 16.97 23.38
N GLY A 268 11.80 18.14 22.75
CA GLY A 268 12.37 19.34 23.38
C GLY A 268 11.33 20.30 24.00
N GLY A 269 10.05 19.93 24.01
CA GLY A 269 8.96 20.77 24.56
C GLY A 269 8.36 21.78 23.59
N GLU A 270 8.91 21.92 22.38
CA GLU A 270 8.33 22.74 21.31
C GLU A 270 6.98 22.20 20.85
N GLN A 271 6.04 23.08 20.48
CA GLN A 271 4.77 22.66 19.90
C GLN A 271 4.98 22.23 18.44
N LEU A 272 4.81 20.94 18.15
CA LEU A 272 5.00 20.37 16.81
C LEU A 272 3.73 20.37 15.96
N PHE A 273 2.56 20.28 16.61
CA PHE A 273 1.28 20.14 15.92
C PHE A 273 0.13 20.62 16.80
N TRP A 274 -0.82 21.31 16.18
CA TRP A 274 -2.07 21.74 16.79
C TRP A 274 -3.15 21.84 15.72
N GLN A 275 -3.99 20.83 15.64
CA GLN A 275 -5.09 20.82 14.67
C GLN A 275 -6.28 20.02 15.21
N GLY A 276 -7.47 20.45 14.82
CA GLY A 276 -8.70 19.69 14.97
C GLY A 276 -8.92 18.78 13.77
N TYR A 277 -9.28 17.52 13.99
CA TYR A 277 -9.69 16.60 12.93
C TYR A 277 -10.70 15.57 13.43
N ASN A 278 -11.41 14.95 12.49
CA ASN A 278 -12.41 13.93 12.78
C ASN A 278 -11.71 12.61 13.14
N ALA A 279 -12.12 11.96 14.21
CA ALA A 279 -11.57 10.68 14.61
C ALA A 279 -11.83 9.61 13.53
N GLY A 280 -10.82 8.79 13.25
CA GLY A 280 -10.85 7.78 12.19
C GLY A 280 -10.36 8.26 10.83
N SER A 281 -9.93 9.52 10.70
CA SER A 281 -9.47 10.09 9.43
C SER A 281 -7.98 9.86 9.14
N GLU A 282 -7.15 9.80 10.18
CA GLU A 282 -5.68 9.76 10.05
C GLU A 282 -5.11 8.33 10.04
N SER A 283 -5.83 7.35 10.60
CA SER A 283 -5.41 5.96 10.70
C SER A 283 -6.48 4.98 10.21
N GLY A 284 -6.10 4.04 9.34
CA GLY A 284 -6.98 2.92 8.99
C GLY A 284 -7.30 2.02 10.18
N TYR A 285 -6.42 1.93 11.18
CA TYR A 285 -6.73 1.21 12.42
C TYR A 285 -7.83 1.89 13.22
N ALA A 286 -7.89 3.22 13.23
CA ALA A 286 -8.97 3.96 13.88
C ALA A 286 -10.30 3.67 13.19
N ALA A 287 -10.32 3.64 11.85
CA ALA A 287 -11.50 3.24 11.09
C ALA A 287 -11.92 1.77 11.32
N ILE A 288 -10.95 0.84 11.47
CA ILE A 288 -11.24 -0.55 11.89
C ILE A 288 -11.87 -0.57 13.28
N ALA A 289 -11.33 0.19 14.22
CA ALA A 289 -11.80 0.21 15.61
C ALA A 289 -13.26 0.65 15.69
N GLN A 290 -13.65 1.69 14.93
CA GLN A 290 -15.04 2.14 14.83
C GLN A 290 -15.97 1.06 14.27
N SER A 291 -15.47 0.25 13.33
CA SER A 291 -16.24 -0.82 12.67
C SER A 291 -16.02 -2.22 13.26
N LEU A 292 -15.28 -2.35 14.36
CA LEU A 292 -14.75 -3.64 14.82
C LEU A 292 -15.85 -4.63 15.19
N LYS A 293 -16.93 -4.17 15.81
CA LYS A 293 -18.08 -5.03 16.18
C LYS A 293 -18.72 -5.69 14.95
N LEU A 294 -18.77 -4.97 13.83
CA LEU A 294 -19.31 -5.48 12.56
C LEU A 294 -18.28 -6.37 11.84
N LEU A 295 -17.01 -5.99 11.89
CA LEU A 295 -15.93 -6.61 11.12
C LEU A 295 -15.30 -7.84 11.77
N ALA A 296 -15.29 -7.95 13.10
CA ALA A 296 -14.56 -9.00 13.80
C ALA A 296 -14.95 -10.42 13.35
N PRO A 297 -16.25 -10.77 13.18
CA PRO A 297 -16.62 -12.09 12.68
C PRO A 297 -16.08 -12.36 11.27
N ILE A 298 -16.14 -11.35 10.39
CA ILE A 298 -15.66 -11.45 9.02
C ILE A 298 -14.15 -11.67 8.99
N PHE A 299 -13.38 -10.93 9.79
CA PHE A 299 -11.93 -11.11 9.88
C PHE A 299 -11.56 -12.48 10.47
N LEU A 300 -12.27 -12.95 11.49
CA LEU A 300 -11.98 -14.24 12.11
C LEU A 300 -12.25 -15.41 11.15
N ILE A 301 -13.42 -15.40 10.49
CA ILE A 301 -13.76 -16.41 9.47
C ILE A 301 -12.78 -16.31 8.29
N GLY A 302 -12.50 -15.09 7.81
CA GLY A 302 -11.57 -14.84 6.72
C GLY A 302 -10.16 -15.35 7.01
N ALA A 303 -9.64 -15.12 8.21
CA ALA A 303 -8.34 -15.62 8.65
C ALA A 303 -8.29 -17.14 8.67
N VAL A 304 -9.31 -17.80 9.26
CA VAL A 304 -9.39 -19.27 9.29
C VAL A 304 -9.42 -19.86 7.87
N VAL A 305 -10.25 -19.29 6.99
CA VAL A 305 -10.32 -19.72 5.58
C VAL A 305 -8.98 -19.49 4.88
N PHE A 306 -8.36 -18.32 5.05
CA PHE A 306 -7.08 -17.99 4.45
C PHE A 306 -6.00 -19.01 4.83
N PHE A 307 -5.80 -19.28 6.12
CA PHE A 307 -4.75 -20.20 6.57
C PHE A 307 -5.01 -21.65 6.13
N ARG A 308 -6.28 -22.10 6.14
CA ARG A 308 -6.66 -23.42 5.62
C ARG A 308 -6.43 -23.56 4.11
N ARG A 309 -6.67 -22.52 3.32
CA ARG A 309 -6.43 -22.55 1.86
C ARG A 309 -4.95 -22.39 1.51
N LEU A 310 -4.22 -21.60 2.30
CA LEU A 310 -2.79 -21.42 2.12
C LEU A 310 -2.00 -22.71 2.33
N SER A 311 -2.41 -23.59 3.24
CA SER A 311 -1.75 -24.89 3.45
C SER A 311 -1.87 -25.80 2.22
N VAL A 312 -3.05 -25.85 1.60
CA VAL A 312 -3.32 -26.65 0.39
C VAL A 312 -2.44 -26.22 -0.79
N LEU A 313 -2.14 -24.92 -0.92
CA LEU A 313 -1.35 -24.40 -2.06
C LEU A 313 0.16 -24.55 -1.91
N ARG A 314 0.66 -25.00 -0.75
CA ARG A 314 2.10 -25.16 -0.52
C ARG A 314 2.74 -26.14 -1.50
N GLU A 315 1.97 -27.09 -2.02
CA GLU A 315 2.47 -28.18 -2.86
C GLU A 315 2.50 -27.83 -4.35
N GLY A 316 1.65 -26.91 -4.82
CA GLY A 316 1.47 -26.64 -6.26
C GLY A 316 2.01 -25.31 -6.78
N SER A 317 2.18 -24.28 -5.94
CA SER A 317 2.55 -22.92 -6.41
C SER A 317 3.26 -22.10 -5.32
N PRO A 318 4.57 -22.33 -5.10
CA PRO A 318 5.32 -21.68 -4.01
C PRO A 318 5.40 -20.15 -4.16
N GLU A 319 5.41 -19.62 -5.40
CA GLU A 319 5.39 -18.17 -5.63
C GLU A 319 4.08 -17.53 -5.17
N ILE A 320 2.94 -18.15 -5.47
CA ILE A 320 1.61 -17.64 -5.06
C ILE A 320 1.49 -17.69 -3.54
N VAL A 321 1.98 -18.75 -2.89
CA VAL A 321 2.01 -18.84 -1.43
C VAL A 321 2.88 -17.74 -0.82
N ALA A 322 4.05 -17.46 -1.40
CA ALA A 322 4.92 -16.38 -0.95
C ALA A 322 4.26 -15.00 -1.14
N MET A 323 3.64 -14.75 -2.29
CA MET A 323 2.87 -13.53 -2.54
C MET A 323 1.70 -13.37 -1.58
N ALA A 324 0.97 -14.44 -1.27
CA ALA A 324 -0.16 -14.40 -0.34
C ALA A 324 0.28 -14.12 1.10
N ARG A 325 1.37 -14.73 1.56
CA ARG A 325 2.00 -14.39 2.84
C ARG A 325 2.44 -12.94 2.88
N ASN A 326 3.02 -12.46 1.78
CA ASN A 326 3.42 -11.07 1.68
C ASN A 326 2.22 -10.11 1.66
N GLY A 327 1.11 -10.51 1.04
CA GLY A 327 -0.15 -9.78 1.12
C GLY A 327 -0.67 -9.65 2.54
N PHE A 328 -0.46 -10.66 3.38
CA PHE A 328 -0.84 -10.59 4.80
C PHE A 328 -0.01 -9.55 5.56
N VAL A 329 1.27 -9.38 5.20
CA VAL A 329 2.09 -8.27 5.71
C VAL A 329 1.50 -6.92 5.29
N ILE A 330 1.05 -6.78 4.03
CA ILE A 330 0.34 -5.58 3.58
C ILE A 330 -0.93 -5.35 4.39
N LEU A 331 -1.73 -6.39 4.65
CA LEU A 331 -2.97 -6.29 5.45
C LEU A 331 -2.74 -5.60 6.80
N ILE A 332 -1.63 -5.93 7.44
CA ILE A 332 -1.28 -5.43 8.77
C ILE A 332 -0.64 -4.05 8.68
N LEU A 333 0.24 -3.81 7.71
CA LEU A 333 1.00 -2.55 7.68
C LEU A 333 0.26 -1.41 7.00
N ALA A 334 -0.52 -1.70 5.96
CA ALA A 334 -1.14 -0.67 5.16
C ALA A 334 -2.14 0.22 5.95
N PRO A 335 -2.93 -0.28 6.93
CA PRO A 335 -3.78 0.56 7.77
C PRO A 335 -3.02 1.59 8.63
N LEU A 336 -1.69 1.48 8.77
CA LEU A 336 -0.86 2.54 9.39
C LEU A 336 -0.70 3.76 8.49
N VAL A 337 -0.88 3.63 7.18
CA VAL A 337 -0.58 4.69 6.20
C VAL A 337 -1.73 5.68 6.08
N THR A 338 -2.93 5.15 5.92
CA THR A 338 -4.14 5.91 5.60
C THR A 338 -5.38 5.06 5.89
N SER A 339 -6.55 5.70 5.96
CA SER A 339 -7.82 4.97 5.99
C SER A 339 -8.01 4.19 4.68
N PHE A 340 -8.33 2.89 4.80
CA PHE A 340 -8.54 2.02 3.65
C PHE A 340 -10.00 2.00 3.16
N PHE A 341 -10.91 2.55 3.96
CA PHE A 341 -12.30 2.68 3.56
C PHE A 341 -12.41 3.68 2.42
N GLY A 342 -13.02 3.25 1.32
CA GLY A 342 -13.19 4.08 0.13
C GLY A 342 -11.97 4.26 -0.77
N ASN A 343 -10.83 3.57 -0.53
CA ASN A 343 -9.63 3.66 -1.38
C ASN A 343 -9.46 2.42 -2.29
N PRO A 344 -9.81 2.50 -3.60
CA PRO A 344 -9.70 1.39 -4.53
C PRO A 344 -8.31 0.79 -4.63
N PHE A 345 -7.27 1.63 -4.53
CA PHE A 345 -5.90 1.18 -4.75
C PHE A 345 -5.37 0.39 -3.55
N PHE A 346 -5.72 0.81 -2.33
CA PHE A 346 -5.46 0.03 -1.13
C PHE A 346 -6.07 -1.36 -1.25
N SER A 347 -7.35 -1.41 -1.61
CA SER A 347 -8.10 -2.65 -1.76
C SER A 347 -7.53 -3.54 -2.87
N PHE A 348 -7.05 -2.95 -3.95
CA PHE A 348 -6.31 -3.67 -4.97
C PHE A 348 -4.99 -4.25 -4.44
N ALA A 349 -4.22 -3.49 -3.67
CA ALA A 349 -2.96 -3.94 -3.06
C ALA A 349 -3.17 -5.12 -2.08
N MET A 350 -4.38 -5.27 -1.55
CA MET A 350 -4.80 -6.39 -0.71
C MET A 350 -5.07 -7.69 -1.46
N GLY A 351 -5.13 -7.67 -2.80
CA GLY A 351 -5.39 -8.83 -3.63
C GLY A 351 -4.55 -10.08 -3.35
N PRO A 352 -3.23 -10.01 -3.05
CA PRO A 352 -2.45 -11.21 -2.78
C PRO A 352 -3.02 -12.06 -1.62
N VAL A 353 -3.70 -11.44 -0.63
CA VAL A 353 -4.37 -12.16 0.47
C VAL A 353 -5.48 -13.07 -0.03
N PHE A 354 -6.14 -12.72 -1.14
CA PHE A 354 -7.24 -13.51 -1.71
C PHE A 354 -6.78 -14.55 -2.72
N CYS A 355 -5.51 -14.55 -3.12
CA CYS A 355 -4.97 -15.53 -4.05
C CYS A 355 -5.25 -16.98 -3.60
N PRO A 356 -5.07 -17.36 -2.32
CA PRO A 356 -5.31 -18.73 -1.90
C PRO A 356 -6.75 -19.22 -2.11
N TRP A 357 -7.70 -18.31 -1.86
CA TRP A 357 -9.11 -18.60 -2.03
C TRP A 357 -9.47 -18.79 -3.51
N LEU A 358 -8.96 -17.91 -4.38
CA LEU A 358 -9.20 -18.00 -5.82
C LEU A 358 -8.57 -19.23 -6.45
N VAL A 359 -7.31 -19.55 -6.15
CA VAL A 359 -6.69 -20.75 -6.74
C VAL A 359 -7.48 -22.00 -6.34
N TYR A 360 -7.96 -22.09 -5.10
CA TYR A 360 -8.78 -23.22 -4.67
C TYR A 360 -10.11 -23.33 -5.44
N HIS A 361 -10.84 -22.21 -5.61
CA HIS A 361 -12.13 -22.21 -6.31
C HIS A 361 -12.02 -22.38 -7.83
N PHE A 362 -10.88 -22.02 -8.43
CA PHE A 362 -10.65 -22.11 -9.87
C PHE A 362 -9.67 -23.22 -10.26
N ALA A 363 -9.20 -24.04 -9.31
CA ALA A 363 -8.31 -25.18 -9.55
C ALA A 363 -8.87 -26.13 -10.61
N ASP A 364 -10.18 -26.45 -10.54
CA ASP A 364 -10.86 -27.34 -11.48
C ASP A 364 -10.86 -26.81 -12.92
N HIS A 365 -10.77 -25.49 -13.11
CA HIS A 365 -10.75 -24.86 -14.44
C HIS A 365 -9.32 -24.61 -14.94
N MET A 366 -8.34 -24.48 -14.04
CA MET A 366 -6.93 -24.29 -14.38
C MET A 366 -6.24 -25.61 -14.75
N HIS A 367 -6.66 -26.73 -14.17
CA HIS A 367 -6.17 -28.07 -14.57
C HIS A 367 -6.60 -28.48 -15.99
N GLY A 368 -7.60 -27.83 -16.58
CA GLY A 368 -7.98 -28.04 -17.99
C GLY A 368 -7.14 -27.26 -19.00
N ALA A 369 -6.32 -26.28 -18.57
CA ALA A 369 -5.64 -25.36 -19.48
C ALA A 369 -4.10 -25.34 -19.38
N ALA A 370 -3.49 -25.91 -18.33
CA ALA A 370 -2.03 -25.96 -18.24
C ALA A 370 -1.53 -27.03 -17.26
N HIS A 371 -1.60 -28.30 -17.66
CA HIS A 371 -0.54 -29.25 -17.33
C HIS A 371 0.27 -29.50 -18.60
N PRO A 372 1.38 -28.79 -18.86
CA PRO A 372 2.50 -29.45 -19.49
C PRO A 372 3.11 -30.36 -18.42
N LYS A 373 2.62 -31.61 -18.36
CA LYS A 373 3.49 -32.69 -17.90
C LYS A 373 4.69 -32.68 -18.87
N HIS A 374 5.89 -32.44 -18.33
CA HIS A 374 7.19 -32.48 -19.01
C HIS A 374 7.57 -31.26 -19.89
N ALA A 375 8.44 -30.40 -19.34
CA ALA A 375 9.61 -29.82 -20.05
C ALA A 375 10.39 -28.88 -19.11
N TYR A 376 11.21 -29.45 -18.22
CA TYR A 376 12.43 -28.80 -17.72
C TYR A 376 13.51 -29.89 -17.70
N ILE A 377 14.27 -29.96 -18.79
CA ILE A 377 15.69 -30.34 -18.78
C ILE A 377 16.46 -29.03 -18.75
#